data_AF-A0A9W4INE3-F1
#
_entry.id   AF-A0A9W4INE3-F1
#
_cell.length_a   1.000
_cell.length_b   1.000
_cell.length_c   1.000
_cell.angle_alpha   90.00
_cell.angle_beta   90.00
_cell.angle_gamma   90.00
#
_symmetry.space_group_name_H-M   'P 1'
#
loop_
_entity.id
_entity.type
_entity.pdbx_description
1 polymer ?
#
loop_
_entity_poly.entity_id
_entity_poly.type
_entity_poly.pdbx_seq_one_letter_code
_entity_poly.pdbx_strand_id
1 'polypeptide(L)'
;MPEACAPSVDLRTIISHCTDWASATEFGCIVQHQMANNGLDLTLGSKSASLKLVGGLSPGSEVWICSTETPFGVRIDIHCSGQRMGFDHATSMASEICAMVDSLRSLDRYLYTIEGIPFPSEV
;
A
#
# COMPACT_ATOMS: atom_id res chain seq x y z
N MET A 1 22.32 0.11 -23.24
CA MET A 1 21.89 1.51 -23.09
C MET A 1 21.08 1.57 -21.81
N PRO A 2 21.46 2.35 -20.78
CA PRO A 2 20.62 2.47 -19.59
C PRO A 2 19.36 3.25 -19.96
N GLU A 3 18.18 2.71 -19.61
CA GLU A 3 16.91 3.41 -19.79
C GLU A 3 16.96 4.74 -19.04
N ALA A 4 16.72 5.84 -19.75
CA ALA A 4 16.59 7.15 -19.13
C ALA A 4 15.37 7.11 -18.20
N CYS A 5 15.61 7.35 -16.91
CA CYS A 5 14.54 7.51 -15.93
C CYS A 5 13.63 8.65 -16.40
N ALA A 6 12.34 8.37 -16.61
CA ALA A 6 11.38 9.37 -17.04
C ALA A 6 11.39 10.57 -16.08
N PRO A 7 11.20 11.81 -16.56
CA PRO A 7 11.16 12.97 -15.68
C PRO A 7 10.02 12.80 -14.65
N SER A 8 10.38 12.76 -13.37
CA SER A 8 9.42 12.68 -12.27
C SER A 8 8.66 13.99 -12.15
N VAL A 9 7.33 13.94 -12.07
CA VAL A 9 6.47 15.10 -11.82
C VAL A 9 5.99 15.07 -10.37
N ASP A 10 6.07 16.21 -9.69
CA ASP A 10 5.60 16.33 -8.30
C ASP A 10 4.08 16.36 -8.21
N LEU A 11 3.50 15.71 -7.19
CA LEU A 11 2.05 15.64 -6.99
C LEU A 11 1.41 17.03 -6.85
N ARG A 12 2.12 18.00 -6.22
CA ARG A 12 1.61 19.37 -6.11
C ARG A 12 1.51 20.05 -7.48
N THR A 13 2.41 19.73 -8.39
CA THR A 13 2.37 20.23 -9.77
C THR A 13 1.17 19.65 -10.51
N ILE A 14 0.86 18.36 -10.31
CA ILE A 14 -0.35 17.74 -10.88
C ILE A 14 -1.59 18.43 -10.34
N ILE A 15 -1.68 18.63 -9.02
CA ILE A 15 -2.82 19.31 -8.39
C ILE A 15 -2.98 20.72 -8.96
N SER A 16 -1.92 21.53 -8.99
CA SER A 16 -2.03 22.93 -9.37
C SER A 16 -2.28 23.17 -10.87
N HIS A 17 -1.92 22.22 -11.74
CA HIS A 17 -2.09 22.37 -13.19
C HIS A 17 -3.29 21.59 -13.76
N CYS A 18 -3.78 20.57 -13.05
CA CYS A 18 -4.75 19.63 -13.60
C CYS A 18 -6.04 19.53 -12.79
N THR A 19 -6.17 20.21 -11.64
CA THR A 19 -7.38 20.16 -10.82
C THR A 19 -7.74 21.53 -10.25
N ASP A 20 -8.97 21.68 -9.77
CA ASP A 20 -9.43 22.85 -9.01
C ASP A 20 -9.17 22.72 -7.49
N TRP A 21 -8.40 21.70 -7.08
CA TRP A 21 -8.12 21.48 -5.65
C TRP A 21 -7.08 22.46 -5.13
N ALA A 22 -7.10 22.72 -3.82
CA ALA A 22 -6.06 23.52 -3.19
C ALA A 22 -4.69 22.85 -3.38
N SER A 23 -3.65 23.63 -3.66
CA SER A 23 -2.29 23.10 -3.88
C SER A 23 -1.68 22.41 -2.65
N ALA A 24 -2.25 22.65 -1.47
CA ALA A 24 -1.90 22.00 -0.21
C ALA A 24 -2.76 20.76 0.10
N THR A 25 -3.55 20.25 -0.85
CA THR A 25 -4.35 19.03 -0.64
C THR A 25 -3.45 17.86 -0.24
N GLU A 26 -3.78 17.23 0.90
CA GLU A 26 -3.13 16.02 1.40
C GLU A 26 -3.90 14.77 0.95
N PHE A 27 -3.17 13.68 0.70
CA PHE A 27 -3.74 12.38 0.38
C PHE A 27 -3.81 11.52 1.63
N GLY A 28 -5.03 11.30 2.14
CA GLY A 28 -5.23 10.60 3.42
C GLY A 28 -4.94 9.09 3.39
N CYS A 29 -4.74 8.50 2.20
CA CYS A 29 -4.47 7.09 2.02
C CYS A 29 -3.50 6.86 0.85
N ILE A 30 -2.53 5.99 1.05
CA ILE A 30 -1.54 5.58 0.04
C ILE A 30 -1.54 4.06 0.00
N VAL A 31 -1.81 3.48 -1.18
CA VAL A 31 -1.72 2.04 -1.41
C VAL A 31 -0.47 1.74 -2.21
N GLN A 32 0.40 0.88 -1.70
CA GLN A 32 1.66 0.52 -2.35
C GLN A 32 1.84 -0.99 -2.40
N HIS A 33 1.92 -1.53 -3.61
CA HIS A 33 2.32 -2.92 -3.83
C HIS A 33 3.85 -3.00 -4.00
N GLN A 34 4.49 -3.82 -3.17
CA GLN A 34 5.95 -3.96 -3.12
C GLN A 34 6.42 -4.97 -4.17
N MET A 35 6.78 -4.46 -5.34
CA MET A 35 7.42 -5.22 -6.43
C MET A 35 8.96 -5.28 -6.32
N ALA A 36 9.52 -4.55 -5.36
CA ALA A 36 10.96 -4.52 -5.13
C ALA A 36 11.45 -5.87 -4.58
N ASN A 37 12.72 -6.21 -4.84
CA ASN A 37 13.29 -7.47 -4.37
C ASN A 37 13.30 -7.52 -2.83
N ASN A 38 12.41 -8.33 -2.25
CA ASN A 38 12.26 -8.48 -0.81
C ASN A 38 13.35 -9.35 -0.16
N GLY A 39 14.17 -10.02 -0.98
CA GLY A 39 15.33 -10.80 -0.56
C GLY A 39 16.62 -10.02 -0.78
N LEU A 40 17.27 -9.61 0.31
CA LEU A 40 18.64 -9.09 0.28
C LEU A 40 19.60 -10.21 0.69
N ASP A 41 20.22 -10.84 -0.30
CA ASP A 41 21.28 -11.82 -0.08
C ASP A 41 22.66 -11.17 -0.30
N LEU A 42 23.53 -11.28 0.71
CA LEU A 42 24.94 -10.93 0.59
C LEU A 42 25.77 -12.21 0.71
N THR A 43 26.44 -12.60 -0.37
CA THR A 43 27.35 -13.76 -0.37
C THR A 43 28.77 -13.31 0.00
N LEU A 44 29.27 -13.73 1.16
CA LEU A 44 30.65 -13.49 1.61
C LEU A 44 31.46 -14.78 1.49
N GLY A 45 31.99 -15.07 0.29
CA GLY A 45 32.73 -16.30 0.03
C GLY A 45 31.86 -17.55 0.24
N SER A 46 32.37 -18.56 0.97
CA SER A 46 31.64 -19.81 1.23
C SER A 46 30.69 -19.74 2.44
N LYS A 47 30.42 -18.55 2.97
CA LYS A 47 29.52 -18.34 4.11
C LYS A 47 28.41 -17.37 3.72
N SER A 48 27.17 -17.80 3.88
CA SER A 48 25.98 -16.96 3.82
C SER A 48 25.62 -16.49 5.22
N ALA A 49 25.24 -15.22 5.36
CA ALA A 49 24.71 -14.65 6.59
C ALA A 49 23.38 -13.96 6.28
N SER A 50 22.38 -14.15 7.14
CA SER A 50 21.08 -13.50 7.00
C SER A 50 21.18 -12.03 7.38
N LEU A 51 20.70 -11.14 6.52
CA LEU A 51 20.61 -9.72 6.79
C LEU A 51 19.25 -9.40 7.41
N LYS A 52 19.24 -8.65 8.51
CA LYS A 52 18.02 -8.07 9.08
C LYS A 52 18.05 -6.57 8.85
N LEU A 53 17.14 -6.06 8.02
CA LEU A 53 16.95 -4.63 7.85
C LEU A 53 16.21 -4.07 9.07
N VAL A 54 16.74 -3.01 9.67
CA VAL A 54 16.03 -2.21 10.69
C VAL A 54 15.73 -0.85 10.07
N GLY A 55 14.49 -0.65 9.70
CA GLY A 55 13.96 0.62 9.20
C GLY A 55 12.51 0.76 9.64
N GLY A 56 12.12 1.97 10.03
CA GLY A 56 10.75 2.29 10.42
C GLY A 56 10.15 3.31 9.45
N LEU A 57 8.93 3.04 8.99
CA LEU A 57 8.08 4.05 8.36
C LEU A 57 7.38 4.83 9.49
N SER A 58 7.39 6.16 9.43
CA SER A 58 6.64 7.02 10.36
C SER A 58 5.67 7.88 9.56
N PRO A 59 4.44 7.38 9.34
CA PRO A 59 3.40 8.12 8.62
C PRO A 59 3.04 9.43 9.31
N GLY A 60 2.66 10.42 8.52
CA GLY A 60 2.09 11.68 8.99
C GLY A 60 0.61 11.55 9.34
N SER A 61 -0.22 12.31 8.62
CA SER A 61 -1.69 12.29 8.73
C SER A 61 -2.31 11.13 7.91
N GLU A 62 -1.55 10.54 7.01
CA GLU A 62 -1.97 9.52 6.07
C GLU A 62 -1.92 8.09 6.62
N VAL A 63 -2.65 7.19 5.96
CA VAL A 63 -2.58 5.74 6.16
C VAL A 63 -1.88 5.12 4.97
N TRP A 64 -0.84 4.33 5.23
CA TRP A 64 -0.17 3.52 4.21
C TRP A 64 -0.67 2.08 4.27
N ILE A 65 -1.08 1.56 3.13
CA ILE A 65 -1.49 0.17 2.94
C ILE A 65 -0.46 -0.46 2.01
N CYS A 66 0.43 -1.25 2.59
CA CYS A 66 1.49 -1.94 1.87
C CYS A 66 1.08 -3.39 1.62
N SER A 67 1.22 -3.87 0.38
CA SER A 67 1.08 -5.29 0.07
C SER A 67 2.42 -5.86 -0.38
N THR A 68 2.82 -6.99 0.19
CA THR A 68 4.10 -7.65 -0.08
C THR A 68 3.84 -9.10 -0.47
N GLU A 69 4.32 -9.52 -1.64
CA GLU A 69 4.29 -10.93 -1.99
C GLU A 69 5.28 -11.73 -1.14
N THR A 70 4.80 -12.87 -0.65
CA THR A 70 5.58 -13.83 0.13
C THR A 70 5.37 -15.23 -0.44
N PRO A 71 6.24 -16.21 -0.12
CA PRO A 71 6.04 -17.60 -0.54
C PRO A 71 4.71 -18.22 -0.07
N PHE A 72 4.06 -17.64 0.94
CA PHE A 72 2.81 -18.14 1.53
C PHE A 72 1.58 -17.33 1.11
N GLY A 73 1.73 -16.34 0.22
CA GLY A 73 0.65 -15.46 -0.22
C GLY A 73 1.02 -13.98 -0.08
N VAL A 74 0.01 -13.12 -0.01
CA VAL A 74 0.21 -11.67 0.10
C VAL A 74 0.09 -11.26 1.56
N ARG A 75 1.12 -10.58 2.08
CA ARG A 75 1.06 -9.91 3.38
C ARG A 75 0.57 -8.48 3.19
N ILE A 76 -0.39 -8.06 4.02
CA ILE A 76 -0.87 -6.68 4.09
C ILE A 76 -0.34 -6.04 5.37
N ASP A 77 0.36 -4.92 5.22
CA ASP A 77 0.92 -4.12 6.31
C ASP A 77 0.23 -2.75 6.30
N ILE A 78 -0.39 -2.37 7.43
CA ILE A 78 -1.01 -1.05 7.63
C ILE A 78 -0.09 -0.19 8.49
N HIS A 79 0.34 0.97 7.98
CA HIS A 79 1.11 1.94 8.74
C HIS A 79 0.34 3.24 8.87
N CYS A 80 0.14 3.69 10.10
CA CYS A 80 -0.49 4.96 10.43
C CYS A 80 0.02 5.49 11.77
N SER A 81 -0.16 6.79 12.03
CA SER A 81 0.06 7.33 13.37
C SER A 81 -1.04 6.88 14.33
N GLY A 82 -0.70 6.66 15.61
CA GLY A 82 -1.69 6.28 16.63
C GLY A 82 -2.75 7.37 16.90
N GLN A 83 -2.45 8.62 16.55
CA GLN A 83 -3.42 9.72 16.57
C GLN A 83 -4.46 9.59 15.45
N ARG A 84 -4.05 9.04 14.30
CA ARG A 84 -4.93 8.84 13.14
C ARG A 84 -5.83 7.63 13.33
N MET A 85 -5.27 6.52 13.77
CA MET A 85 -5.99 5.26 13.93
C MET A 85 -5.35 4.40 15.03
N GLY A 86 -6.18 3.91 15.94
CA GLY A 86 -5.75 2.97 16.99
C GLY A 86 -5.44 1.59 16.43
N PHE A 87 -4.66 0.81 17.18
CA PHE A 87 -4.20 -0.52 16.76
C PHE A 87 -5.34 -1.48 16.39
N ASP A 88 -6.43 -1.52 17.18
CA ASP A 88 -7.56 -2.40 16.92
C ASP A 88 -8.27 -2.08 15.60
N HIS A 89 -8.41 -0.79 15.29
CA HIS A 89 -9.01 -0.33 14.04
C HIS A 89 -8.11 -0.64 12.85
N ALA A 90 -6.79 -0.44 12.98
CA ALA A 90 -5.83 -0.81 11.94
C ALA A 90 -5.84 -2.32 11.68
N THR A 91 -6.01 -3.13 12.73
CA THR A 91 -6.11 -4.59 12.64
C THR A 91 -7.42 -5.02 11.96
N SER A 92 -8.55 -4.38 12.30
CA SER A 92 -9.83 -4.62 11.63
C SER A 92 -9.70 -4.31 10.13
N MET A 93 -9.16 -3.14 9.80
CA MET A 93 -8.95 -2.71 8.42
C MET A 93 -8.05 -3.68 7.64
N ALA A 94 -6.95 -4.13 8.22
CA ALA A 94 -6.09 -5.15 7.60
C ALA A 94 -6.86 -6.44 7.34
N SER A 95 -7.69 -6.87 8.29
CA SER A 95 -8.50 -8.10 8.18
C SER A 95 -9.56 -7.99 7.07
N GLU A 96 -10.24 -6.85 6.99
CA GLU A 96 -11.22 -6.54 5.95
C GLU A 96 -10.58 -6.53 4.55
N ILE A 97 -9.41 -5.92 4.40
CA ILE A 97 -8.66 -5.90 3.14
C ILE A 97 -8.25 -7.33 2.74
N CYS A 98 -7.72 -8.13 3.67
CA CYS A 98 -7.38 -9.52 3.40
C CYS A 98 -8.60 -10.33 2.94
N ALA A 99 -9.73 -10.21 3.65
CA ALA A 99 -10.97 -10.88 3.29
C ALA A 99 -11.48 -10.47 1.89
N MET A 100 -11.34 -9.18 1.54
CA MET A 100 -11.71 -8.66 0.24
C MET A 100 -10.80 -9.21 -0.88
N VAL A 101 -9.49 -9.22 -0.67
CA VAL A 101 -8.52 -9.79 -1.62
C VAL A 101 -8.80 -11.28 -1.86
N ASP A 102 -9.07 -12.04 -0.80
CA ASP A 102 -9.41 -13.46 -0.93
C ASP A 102 -10.76 -13.68 -1.63
N SER A 103 -11.74 -12.82 -1.39
CA SER A 103 -13.03 -12.86 -2.10
C SER A 103 -12.87 -12.56 -3.59
N LEU A 104 -12.05 -11.57 -3.95
CA LEU A 104 -11.77 -11.20 -5.35
C LEU A 104 -11.02 -12.29 -6.12
N ARG A 105 -10.23 -13.13 -5.43
CA ARG A 105 -9.59 -14.30 -6.04
C ARG A 105 -10.59 -15.36 -6.48
N SER A 106 -11.75 -15.45 -5.82
CA SER A 106 -12.87 -16.24 -6.31
C SER A 106 -13.63 -15.45 -7.39
N LEU A 107 -13.07 -15.44 -8.60
CA LEU A 107 -13.54 -14.67 -9.79
C LEU A 107 -14.99 -14.94 -10.23
N ASP A 108 -15.72 -15.85 -9.56
CA ASP A 108 -17.11 -16.20 -9.82
C ASP A 108 -18.13 -15.38 -9.01
N ARG A 109 -17.68 -14.42 -8.17
CA ARG A 109 -18.56 -13.61 -7.32
C ARG A 109 -18.81 -12.21 -7.89
N TYR A 110 -20.07 -11.81 -7.93
CA TYR A 110 -20.47 -10.47 -8.32
C TYR A 110 -20.02 -9.43 -7.28
N LEU A 111 -19.64 -8.23 -7.72
CA LEU A 111 -19.18 -7.14 -6.85
C LEU A 111 -20.15 -6.79 -5.71
N TYR A 112 -21.47 -6.94 -5.92
CA TYR A 112 -22.48 -6.69 -4.88
C TYR A 112 -22.55 -7.76 -3.78
N THR A 113 -21.87 -8.91 -3.95
CA THR A 113 -21.77 -9.96 -2.91
C THR A 113 -20.60 -9.76 -1.97
N ILE A 114 -19.75 -8.75 -2.23
CA ILE A 114 -18.70 -8.31 -1.31
C ILE A 114 -19.35 -7.31 -0.36
N GLU A 115 -19.67 -7.74 0.87
CA GLU A 115 -20.20 -6.85 1.90
C GLU A 115 -19.25 -5.65 2.12
N GLY A 116 -19.80 -4.44 2.15
CA GLY A 116 -19.04 -3.22 2.52
C GLY A 116 -18.72 -2.22 1.40
N ILE A 117 -19.15 -2.44 0.15
CA ILE A 117 -19.03 -1.43 -0.92
C ILE A 117 -20.38 -0.71 -1.11
N PRO A 118 -20.60 0.48 -0.52
CA PRO A 118 -21.73 1.30 -0.90
C PRO A 118 -21.50 1.81 -2.32
N PHE A 119 -22.33 1.37 -3.26
CA PHE A 119 -22.41 2.02 -4.56
C PHE A 119 -22.96 3.44 -4.35
N PRO A 120 -22.38 4.47 -4.97
CA PRO A 120 -23.04 5.77 -5.02
C PRO A 120 -24.37 5.56 -5.74
N SER A 121 -25.48 5.80 -5.04
CA SER A 121 -26.80 5.89 -5.65
C SER A 121 -26.74 6.95 -6.73
N GLU A 122 -27.06 6.57 -7.97
CA GLU A 122 -27.17 7.49 -9.10
C GLU A 122 -28.04 8.70 -8.73
N VAL A 123 -27.58 9.89 -9.07
CA VAL A 123 -28.36 11.14 -9.08
C VAL A 123 -29.03 11.29 -10.44
#